data_AF-A0A0P4VM10-F1
#
_entry.id   AF-A0A0P4VM10-F1
#
_cell.length_a   1.000
_cell.length_b   1.000
_cell.length_c   1.000
_cell.angle_alpha   90.00
_cell.angle_beta   90.00
_cell.angle_gamma   90.00
#
_symmetry.space_group_name_H-M   'P 1'
#
loop_
_entity.id
_entity.type
_entity.pdbx_description
1 polymer ?
#
loop_
_entity_poly.entity_id
_entity_poly.type
_entity_poly.pdbx_seq_one_letter_code
_entity_poly.pdbx_strand_id
1 'polypeptide(L)'
;NELLKISAKQLSEKIRRREVRCVDVVGAYIDCIKELNPLINSVVQDRFEDAVKEAELVDRLVQDYEDLDRLAWEKPLLGVPLTVKETVAVKDMSNNSARSRVSSHVADQDAECVALLREAGAIPLAVTNTPELCLYLETYNPVHGRTNNPYDTRRTPAGSSGGEAALLGAGASLTSVGSDIAGSLRLPAMFCGVFSHKPTPGFISNQGHIPTSKDPLWDYYFTIGPLARYAEDLPLMLRTMIPSRNHPETLRLDEQVNLKNVKVFYMYGEGKESVLQDEPNFQLKKALKTAVDILNNKYGCFTSKVDLKCFRNSLAFARLILQVKGVENVFQKDDEHPDDYGILRMLEIFFKKITFQTNASISTLLYGPLQCLVQLAPKKMKENLEKHVEYTKNKVVELLGEDGVLIYPSFSCEAQYHY
;
A
#
# COMPACT_ATOMS: atom_id res chain seq x y z
N ASN A 1 12.08 -21.28 -11.52
CA ASN A 1 12.82 -20.24 -12.26
C ASN A 1 13.62 -19.40 -11.25
N GLU A 2 14.95 -19.33 -11.36
CA GLU A 2 15.80 -18.58 -10.41
C GLU A 2 15.68 -17.05 -10.55
N LEU A 3 15.25 -16.55 -11.72
CA LEU A 3 14.99 -15.12 -11.93
C LEU A 3 13.89 -14.58 -11.01
N LEU A 4 12.99 -15.45 -10.56
CA LEU A 4 11.93 -15.14 -9.62
C LEU A 4 12.39 -15.21 -8.15
N LYS A 5 13.68 -15.33 -7.84
CA LYS A 5 14.19 -15.51 -6.46
C LYS A 5 15.27 -14.51 -6.04
N ILE A 6 15.49 -13.46 -6.82
CA ILE A 6 16.46 -12.40 -6.52
C ILE A 6 15.76 -11.05 -6.33
N SER A 7 16.40 -10.15 -5.58
CA SER A 7 15.85 -8.82 -5.28
C SER A 7 15.93 -7.88 -6.49
N ALA A 8 15.13 -6.81 -6.49
CA ALA A 8 15.14 -5.82 -7.56
C ALA A 8 16.52 -5.19 -7.74
N LYS A 9 17.22 -4.91 -6.63
CA LYS A 9 18.59 -4.40 -6.65
C LYS A 9 19.55 -5.36 -7.37
N GLN A 10 19.51 -6.65 -7.02
CA GLN A 10 20.35 -7.68 -7.65
C GLN A 10 19.99 -7.88 -9.12
N LEU A 11 18.70 -7.89 -9.44
CA LEU A 11 18.20 -8.08 -10.79
C LEU A 11 18.66 -6.96 -11.74
N SER A 12 18.50 -5.70 -11.31
CA SER A 12 18.98 -4.51 -12.04
C SER A 12 20.49 -4.57 -12.28
N GLU A 13 21.28 -4.98 -11.28
CA GLU A 13 22.73 -5.18 -11.42
C GLU A 13 23.08 -6.26 -12.45
N LYS A 14 22.40 -7.42 -12.39
CA LYS A 14 22.62 -8.53 -13.34
C LYS A 14 22.25 -8.16 -14.77
N ILE A 15 21.16 -7.42 -14.98
CA ILE A 15 20.75 -6.92 -16.30
C ILE A 15 21.79 -5.93 -16.83
N ARG A 16 22.21 -4.95 -16.03
CA ARG A 16 23.27 -4.00 -16.41
C ARG A 16 24.57 -4.69 -16.80
N ARG A 17 24.96 -5.74 -16.07
CA ARG A 17 26.16 -6.54 -16.36
C ARG A 17 25.98 -7.57 -17.47
N ARG A 18 24.80 -7.63 -18.10
CA ARG A 18 24.47 -8.57 -19.19
C ARG A 18 24.58 -10.04 -18.75
N GLU A 19 24.46 -10.30 -17.45
CA GLU A 19 24.45 -11.66 -16.88
C GLU A 19 23.11 -12.36 -17.12
N VAL A 20 22.04 -11.58 -17.24
CA VAL A 20 20.69 -12.02 -17.60
C VAL A 20 20.09 -11.02 -18.58
N ARG A 21 19.21 -11.50 -19.45
CA ARG A 21 18.47 -10.63 -20.38
C ARG A 21 17.20 -10.11 -19.72
N CYS A 22 16.88 -8.85 -19.93
CA CYS A 22 15.67 -8.21 -19.43
C CYS A 22 14.42 -8.89 -19.99
N VAL A 23 14.43 -9.34 -21.25
CA VAL A 23 13.28 -10.05 -21.84
C VAL A 23 13.00 -11.38 -21.14
N ASP A 24 14.03 -12.12 -20.73
CA ASP A 24 13.88 -13.40 -20.02
C ASP A 24 13.31 -13.16 -18.61
N VAL A 25 13.73 -12.07 -17.98
CA VAL A 25 13.23 -11.62 -16.67
C VAL A 25 11.76 -11.24 -16.74
N VAL A 26 11.39 -10.32 -17.64
CA VAL A 26 10.01 -9.87 -17.80
C VAL A 26 9.11 -11.03 -18.22
N GLY A 27 9.56 -11.88 -19.16
CA GLY A 27 8.86 -13.10 -19.55
C GLY A 27 8.58 -14.03 -18.38
N ALA A 28 9.57 -14.25 -17.49
CA ALA A 28 9.40 -15.09 -16.31
C ALA A 28 8.30 -14.59 -15.36
N TYR A 29 8.22 -13.28 -15.13
CA TYR A 29 7.15 -12.70 -14.29
C TYR A 29 5.79 -12.73 -14.99
N ILE A 30 5.74 -12.47 -16.31
CA ILE A 30 4.50 -12.58 -17.10
C ILE A 30 3.95 -14.00 -17.04
N ASP A 31 4.78 -15.02 -17.24
CA ASP A 31 4.38 -16.43 -17.19
C ASP A 31 3.84 -16.79 -15.79
N CYS A 32 4.51 -16.34 -14.74
CA CYS A 32 4.06 -16.54 -13.36
C CYS A 32 2.71 -15.87 -13.08
N ILE A 33 2.49 -14.65 -13.58
CA ILE A 33 1.19 -13.97 -13.47
C ILE A 33 0.11 -14.74 -14.22
N LYS A 34 0.37 -15.19 -15.46
CA LYS A 34 -0.60 -15.97 -16.25
C LYS A 34 -1.00 -17.27 -15.58
N GLU A 35 -0.05 -17.95 -14.92
CA GLU A 35 -0.30 -19.19 -14.19
C GLU A 35 -1.14 -18.96 -12.92
N LEU A 36 -0.81 -17.94 -12.13
CA LEU A 36 -1.35 -17.77 -10.79
C LEU A 36 -2.58 -16.87 -10.72
N ASN A 37 -2.71 -15.89 -11.62
CA ASN A 37 -3.83 -14.94 -11.59
C ASN A 37 -5.22 -15.60 -11.68
N PRO A 38 -5.44 -16.69 -12.44
CA PRO A 38 -6.73 -17.41 -12.41
C PRO A 38 -7.15 -17.93 -11.03
N LEU A 39 -6.19 -18.13 -10.10
CA LEU A 39 -6.45 -18.63 -8.75
C LEU A 39 -6.65 -17.50 -7.72
N ILE A 40 -5.89 -16.41 -7.87
CA ILE A 40 -5.87 -15.32 -6.89
C ILE A 40 -6.64 -14.08 -7.34
N ASN A 41 -6.93 -13.91 -8.63
CA ASN A 41 -7.69 -12.80 -9.21
C ASN A 41 -7.17 -11.43 -8.74
N SER A 42 -5.89 -11.16 -9.01
CA SER A 42 -5.19 -9.94 -8.60
C SER A 42 -5.02 -8.93 -9.73
N VAL A 43 -4.90 -9.36 -10.98
CA VAL A 43 -4.69 -8.47 -12.14
C VAL A 43 -6.03 -8.04 -12.71
N VAL A 44 -6.19 -6.73 -12.88
CA VAL A 44 -7.34 -6.09 -13.53
C VAL A 44 -7.11 -5.95 -15.02
N GLN A 45 -5.93 -5.42 -15.39
CA GLN A 45 -5.52 -5.23 -16.77
C GLN A 45 -4.00 -5.41 -16.85
N ASP A 46 -3.54 -6.19 -17.81
CA ASP A 46 -2.11 -6.33 -18.10
C ASP A 46 -1.65 -5.39 -19.23
N ARG A 47 -0.34 -5.23 -19.34
CA ARG A 47 0.34 -4.55 -20.45
C ARG A 47 1.52 -5.39 -20.95
N PHE A 48 1.34 -6.71 -21.00
CA PHE A 48 2.44 -7.66 -21.22
C PHE A 48 3.17 -7.46 -22.55
N GLU A 49 2.44 -7.15 -23.62
CA GLU A 49 3.06 -6.90 -24.93
C GLU A 49 4.00 -5.70 -24.91
N ASP A 50 3.58 -4.60 -24.28
CA ASP A 50 4.41 -3.40 -24.18
C ASP A 50 5.56 -3.58 -23.19
N ALA A 51 5.34 -4.31 -22.10
CA ALA A 51 6.40 -4.67 -21.15
C ALA A 51 7.52 -5.48 -21.82
N VAL A 52 7.18 -6.40 -22.73
CA VAL A 52 8.19 -7.16 -23.50
C VAL A 52 8.96 -6.23 -24.45
N LYS A 53 8.29 -5.31 -25.16
CA LYS A 53 8.97 -4.33 -26.03
C LYS A 53 9.90 -3.41 -25.23
N GLU A 54 9.48 -2.97 -24.05
CA GLU A 54 10.30 -2.19 -23.11
C GLU A 54 11.52 -2.99 -22.66
N ALA A 55 11.36 -4.29 -22.37
CA ALA A 55 12.46 -5.18 -22.00
C ALA A 55 13.47 -5.38 -23.13
N GLU A 56 13.01 -5.51 -24.38
CA GLU A 56 13.89 -5.59 -25.55
C GLU A 56 14.69 -4.29 -25.77
N LEU A 57 14.10 -3.13 -25.48
CA LEU A 57 14.80 -1.84 -25.52
C LEU A 57 15.89 -1.78 -24.45
N VAL A 58 15.63 -2.30 -23.24
CA VAL A 58 16.64 -2.40 -22.19
C VAL A 58 17.78 -3.32 -22.62
N ASP A 59 17.48 -4.48 -23.20
CA ASP A 59 18.50 -5.41 -23.70
C ASP A 59 19.40 -4.76 -24.77
N ARG A 60 18.83 -3.94 -25.67
CA ARG A 60 19.62 -3.16 -26.64
C ARG A 60 20.46 -2.08 -25.97
N LEU A 61 19.85 -1.30 -25.06
CA LEU A 61 20.52 -0.23 -24.33
C LEU A 61 21.79 -0.73 -23.63
N VAL A 62 21.72 -1.86 -22.93
CA VAL A 62 22.86 -2.38 -22.16
C VAL A 62 24.00 -2.87 -23.05
N GLN A 63 23.77 -3.24 -24.32
CA GLN A 63 24.84 -3.67 -25.23
C GLN A 63 25.74 -2.51 -25.63
N ASP A 64 25.14 -1.34 -25.87
CA ASP A 64 25.83 -0.16 -26.40
C ASP A 64 26.37 0.76 -25.29
N TYR A 65 25.98 0.54 -24.02
CA TYR A 65 26.40 1.36 -22.89
C TYR A 65 27.71 0.84 -22.27
N GLU A 66 28.79 1.64 -22.34
CA GLU A 66 30.10 1.29 -21.76
C GLU A 66 30.23 1.67 -20.27
N ASP A 67 29.66 2.80 -19.86
CA ASP A 67 29.74 3.31 -18.49
C ASP A 67 28.61 2.75 -17.60
N LEU A 68 28.85 1.57 -17.03
CA LEU A 68 27.87 0.88 -16.19
C LEU A 68 27.56 1.63 -14.89
N ASP A 69 28.49 2.42 -14.35
CA ASP A 69 28.29 3.18 -13.10
C ASP A 69 27.35 4.36 -13.35
N ARG A 70 27.54 5.07 -14.47
CA ARG A 70 26.61 6.10 -14.90
C ARG A 70 25.22 5.52 -15.18
N LEU A 71 25.13 4.39 -15.89
CA LEU A 71 23.85 3.71 -16.11
C LEU A 71 23.20 3.30 -14.80
N ALA A 72 24.00 2.89 -13.80
CA ALA A 72 23.46 2.52 -12.50
C ALA A 72 22.88 3.70 -11.72
N TRP A 73 23.47 4.89 -11.88
CA TRP A 73 22.96 6.13 -11.32
C TRP A 73 21.72 6.66 -12.04
N GLU A 74 21.70 6.65 -13.38
CA GLU A 74 20.57 7.12 -14.20
C GLU A 74 19.36 6.17 -14.17
N LYS A 75 19.62 4.85 -14.19
CA LYS A 75 18.61 3.78 -14.27
C LYS A 75 18.79 2.79 -13.11
N PRO A 76 18.55 3.19 -11.86
CA PRO A 76 18.81 2.33 -10.71
C PRO A 76 17.90 1.08 -10.68
N LEU A 77 16.74 1.12 -11.33
CA LEU A 77 15.76 0.03 -11.46
C LEU A 77 15.72 -0.58 -12.88
N LEU A 78 16.80 -0.47 -13.65
CA LEU A 78 16.85 -0.93 -15.04
C LEU A 78 16.32 -2.37 -15.22
N GLY A 79 15.23 -2.50 -15.98
CA GLY A 79 14.61 -3.78 -16.32
C GLY A 79 13.87 -4.46 -15.18
N VAL A 80 13.69 -3.80 -14.03
CA VAL A 80 12.96 -4.36 -12.89
C VAL A 80 11.46 -4.38 -13.17
N PRO A 81 10.80 -5.55 -13.17
CA PRO A 81 9.35 -5.64 -13.33
C PRO A 81 8.63 -5.20 -12.06
N LEU A 82 7.52 -4.49 -12.20
CA LEU A 82 6.64 -4.12 -11.08
C LEU A 82 5.17 -4.16 -11.46
N THR A 83 4.30 -4.13 -10.45
CA THR A 83 2.84 -3.98 -10.60
C THR A 83 2.37 -2.70 -9.91
N VAL A 84 1.21 -2.17 -10.32
CA VAL A 84 0.68 -0.90 -9.81
C VAL A 84 -0.79 -1.06 -9.45
N LYS A 85 -1.18 -0.64 -8.25
CA LYS A 85 -2.58 -0.76 -7.83
C LYS A 85 -3.45 0.08 -8.77
N GLU A 86 -4.61 -0.42 -9.23
CA GLU A 86 -5.50 0.27 -10.20
C GLU A 86 -5.78 1.73 -9.84
N THR A 87 -5.79 2.06 -8.55
CA THR A 87 -5.97 3.43 -8.07
C THR A 87 -4.84 4.40 -8.40
N VAL A 88 -3.64 3.92 -8.70
CA VAL A 88 -2.47 4.73 -9.06
C VAL A 88 -2.32 4.65 -10.58
N ALA A 89 -2.45 5.79 -11.24
CA ALA A 89 -2.50 5.86 -12.69
C ALA A 89 -1.25 5.28 -13.36
N VAL A 90 -1.48 4.39 -14.32
CA VAL A 90 -0.51 3.96 -15.33
C VAL A 90 -1.12 4.33 -16.68
N LYS A 91 -0.38 5.08 -17.48
CA LYS A 91 -0.85 5.57 -18.78
C LYS A 91 -1.43 4.43 -19.62
N ASP A 92 -2.56 4.69 -20.26
CA ASP A 92 -3.31 3.78 -21.14
C ASP A 92 -3.86 2.52 -20.40
N MET A 93 -3.87 2.50 -19.06
CA MET A 93 -4.45 1.43 -18.25
C MET A 93 -5.65 1.89 -17.42
N SER A 94 -6.43 0.91 -16.92
CA SER A 94 -7.54 1.14 -16.00
C SER A 94 -7.08 1.93 -14.79
N ASN A 95 -7.80 3.02 -14.52
CA ASN A 95 -7.68 3.82 -13.32
C ASN A 95 -9.08 4.16 -12.83
N ASN A 96 -9.85 3.13 -12.45
CA ASN A 96 -11.26 3.30 -12.11
C ASN A 96 -11.57 3.16 -10.60
N SER A 97 -10.60 2.79 -9.78
CA SER A 97 -10.78 2.49 -8.34
C SER A 97 -11.94 1.52 -8.07
N ALA A 98 -12.10 0.55 -8.97
CA ALA A 98 -13.20 -0.39 -9.00
C ALA A 98 -14.61 0.22 -8.82
N ARG A 99 -14.81 1.47 -9.29
CA ARG A 99 -16.11 2.15 -9.23
C ARG A 99 -17.13 1.42 -10.07
N SER A 100 -18.18 0.89 -9.44
CA SER A 100 -19.24 0.16 -10.14
C SER A 100 -20.29 1.07 -10.81
N ARG A 101 -20.35 2.34 -10.41
CA ARG A 101 -21.40 3.29 -10.84
C ARG A 101 -21.08 4.08 -12.11
N VAL A 102 -19.81 4.17 -12.51
CA VAL A 102 -19.36 4.96 -13.66
C VAL A 102 -18.76 4.06 -14.74
N SER A 103 -18.72 4.56 -15.97
CA SER A 103 -17.97 3.92 -17.06
C SER A 103 -16.50 3.77 -16.70
N SER A 104 -15.84 2.75 -17.25
CA SER A 104 -14.40 2.53 -17.09
C SER A 104 -13.61 3.79 -17.39
N HIS A 105 -12.75 4.21 -16.47
CA HIS A 105 -11.79 5.30 -16.66
C HIS A 105 -10.42 4.71 -17.00
N VAL A 106 -9.77 5.26 -18.02
CA VAL A 106 -8.41 4.92 -18.45
C VAL A 106 -7.54 6.15 -18.21
N ALA A 107 -6.36 5.95 -17.64
CA ALA A 107 -5.47 7.06 -17.33
C ALA A 107 -4.77 7.62 -18.58
N ASP A 108 -4.84 8.93 -18.78
CA ASP A 108 -4.18 9.62 -19.90
C ASP A 108 -2.66 9.77 -19.70
N GLN A 109 -2.19 9.66 -18.45
CA GLN A 109 -0.79 9.80 -18.07
C GLN A 109 -0.48 8.95 -16.82
N ASP A 110 0.81 8.66 -16.63
CA ASP A 110 1.29 8.02 -15.42
C ASP A 110 1.06 8.93 -14.20
N ALA A 111 0.77 8.32 -13.04
CA ALA A 111 0.96 8.97 -11.77
C ALA A 111 2.43 9.37 -11.61
N GLU A 112 2.71 10.44 -10.88
CA GLU A 112 4.06 10.99 -10.85
C GLU A 112 5.09 9.99 -10.32
N CYS A 113 4.74 9.22 -9.28
CA CYS A 113 5.61 8.17 -8.76
C CYS A 113 5.86 7.03 -9.76
N VAL A 114 4.89 6.71 -10.62
CA VAL A 114 5.02 5.70 -11.68
C VAL A 114 5.93 6.22 -12.79
N ALA A 115 5.77 7.48 -13.19
CA ALA A 115 6.65 8.14 -14.16
C ALA A 115 8.11 8.10 -13.70
N LEU A 116 8.38 8.43 -12.43
CA LEU A 116 9.73 8.36 -11.84
C LEU A 116 10.30 6.93 -11.82
N LEU A 117 9.48 5.93 -11.49
CA LEU A 117 9.91 4.53 -11.53
C LEU A 117 10.27 4.07 -12.95
N ARG A 118 9.48 4.45 -13.95
CA ARG A 118 9.77 4.16 -15.37
C ARG A 118 11.00 4.91 -15.86
N GLU A 119 11.17 6.17 -15.46
CA GLU A 119 12.38 6.95 -15.74
C GLU A 119 13.62 6.27 -15.15
N ALA A 120 13.52 5.71 -13.95
CA ALA A 120 14.57 4.90 -13.32
C ALA A 120 14.79 3.52 -13.96
N GLY A 121 14.00 3.16 -14.98
CA GLY A 121 14.15 1.94 -15.78
C GLY A 121 13.26 0.77 -15.37
N ALA A 122 12.32 0.95 -14.44
CA ALA A 122 11.37 -0.09 -14.08
C ALA A 122 10.30 -0.30 -15.17
N ILE A 123 9.75 -1.52 -15.25
CA ILE A 123 8.80 -1.94 -16.28
C ILE A 123 7.48 -2.38 -15.60
N PRO A 124 6.44 -1.54 -15.61
CA PRO A 124 5.12 -1.93 -15.11
C PRO A 124 4.53 -3.07 -15.96
N LEU A 125 4.02 -4.13 -15.32
CA LEU A 125 3.47 -5.30 -16.02
C LEU A 125 1.94 -5.30 -16.08
N ALA A 126 1.29 -4.77 -15.06
CA ALA A 126 -0.16 -4.81 -14.90
C ALA A 126 -0.64 -3.81 -13.84
N VAL A 127 -1.93 -3.47 -13.92
CA VAL A 127 -2.67 -2.85 -12.80
C VAL A 127 -3.45 -3.90 -12.00
N THR A 128 -3.49 -3.72 -10.67
CA THR A 128 -4.04 -4.74 -9.76
C THR A 128 -5.31 -4.32 -9.04
N ASN A 129 -6.03 -5.33 -8.58
CA ASN A 129 -7.35 -5.22 -7.99
C ASN A 129 -7.33 -4.51 -6.63
N THR A 130 -8.42 -3.81 -6.35
CA THR A 130 -8.66 -3.02 -5.12
C THR A 130 -10.12 -3.20 -4.70
N PRO A 131 -10.49 -3.05 -3.42
CA PRO A 131 -11.88 -2.85 -3.09
C PRO A 131 -12.43 -1.57 -3.73
N GLU A 132 -13.74 -1.56 -3.98
CA GLU A 132 -14.44 -0.41 -4.54
C GLU A 132 -14.16 0.84 -3.71
N LEU A 133 -13.63 1.88 -4.37
CA LEU A 133 -13.22 3.15 -3.76
C LEU A 133 -12.18 3.02 -2.63
N CYS A 134 -11.47 1.89 -2.54
CA CYS A 134 -10.60 1.55 -1.41
C CYS A 134 -11.31 1.46 -0.04
N LEU A 135 -12.64 1.41 0.00
CA LEU A 135 -13.43 1.49 1.24
C LEU A 135 -13.70 0.12 1.86
N TYR A 136 -12.70 -0.77 1.89
CA TYR A 136 -12.79 -2.03 2.61
C TYR A 136 -11.44 -2.64 2.98
N LEU A 137 -11.44 -3.47 4.03
CA LEU A 137 -10.26 -4.20 4.49
C LEU A 137 -10.00 -5.49 3.71
N GLU A 138 -10.90 -5.90 2.82
CA GLU A 138 -10.71 -7.03 1.92
C GLU A 138 -10.81 -6.56 0.48
N THR A 139 -9.97 -7.14 -0.39
CA THR A 139 -9.93 -6.79 -1.81
C THR A 139 -11.05 -7.51 -2.55
N TYR A 140 -12.23 -6.88 -2.53
CA TYR A 140 -13.41 -7.29 -3.27
C TYR A 140 -14.12 -6.07 -3.85
N ASN A 141 -14.58 -6.22 -5.09
CA ASN A 141 -15.49 -5.27 -5.72
C ASN A 141 -16.38 -6.00 -6.75
N PRO A 142 -17.51 -5.42 -7.15
CA PRO A 142 -18.43 -6.05 -8.11
C PRO A 142 -17.94 -6.01 -9.57
N VAL A 143 -16.88 -5.27 -9.91
CA VAL A 143 -16.37 -5.11 -11.27
C VAL A 143 -15.43 -6.26 -11.64
N HIS A 144 -14.45 -6.51 -10.79
CA HIS A 144 -13.37 -7.47 -10.98
C HIS A 144 -13.49 -8.69 -10.05
N GLY A 145 -14.41 -8.66 -9.09
CA GLY A 145 -14.60 -9.74 -8.12
C GLY A 145 -13.61 -9.69 -6.96
N ARG A 146 -13.40 -10.87 -6.35
CA ARG A 146 -12.61 -11.04 -5.13
C ARG A 146 -11.18 -11.46 -5.45
N THR A 147 -10.21 -10.85 -4.78
CA THR A 147 -8.82 -11.33 -4.76
C THR A 147 -8.62 -12.28 -3.58
N ASN A 148 -7.91 -13.39 -3.80
CA ASN A 148 -7.64 -14.41 -2.78
C ASN A 148 -6.17 -14.37 -2.32
N ASN A 149 -5.91 -14.78 -1.08
CA ASN A 149 -4.55 -14.87 -0.53
C ASN A 149 -3.78 -16.04 -1.19
N PRO A 150 -2.52 -15.84 -1.61
CA PRO A 150 -1.74 -16.88 -2.29
C PRO A 150 -1.33 -18.06 -1.39
N TYR A 151 -1.34 -17.89 -0.05
CA TYR A 151 -1.02 -18.98 0.88
C TYR A 151 -2.23 -19.87 1.22
N ASP A 152 -3.45 -19.33 1.12
CA ASP A 152 -4.71 -20.05 1.36
C ASP A 152 -5.83 -19.28 0.65
N THR A 153 -6.35 -19.80 -0.47
CA THR A 153 -7.34 -19.11 -1.31
C THR A 153 -8.72 -18.95 -0.64
N ARG A 154 -8.90 -19.49 0.57
CA ARG A 154 -10.09 -19.27 1.40
C ARG A 154 -9.95 -18.03 2.28
N ARG A 155 -8.78 -17.38 2.28
CA ARG A 155 -8.43 -16.23 3.14
C ARG A 155 -8.22 -14.97 2.32
N THR A 156 -8.50 -13.83 2.96
CA THR A 156 -8.32 -12.51 2.37
C THR A 156 -6.83 -12.13 2.26
N PRO A 157 -6.41 -11.46 1.18
CA PRO A 157 -5.11 -10.78 1.11
C PRO A 157 -5.14 -9.40 1.80
N ALA A 158 -6.21 -9.10 2.55
CA ALA A 158 -6.58 -7.78 3.04
C ALA A 158 -6.80 -6.75 1.91
N GLY A 159 -6.84 -5.47 2.29
CA GLY A 159 -7.15 -4.35 1.41
C GLY A 159 -6.66 -3.02 1.98
N SER A 160 -6.58 -1.98 1.17
CA SER A 160 -7.05 -1.94 -0.22
C SER A 160 -6.00 -2.35 -1.26
N SER A 161 -4.73 -2.53 -0.90
CA SER A 161 -3.67 -2.96 -1.83
C SER A 161 -3.48 -4.49 -1.85
N GLY A 162 -4.57 -5.27 -1.73
CA GLY A 162 -4.51 -6.72 -1.64
C GLY A 162 -4.13 -7.41 -2.95
N GLY A 163 -4.51 -6.85 -4.11
CA GLY A 163 -4.04 -7.32 -5.42
C GLY A 163 -2.51 -7.34 -5.51
N GLU A 164 -1.89 -6.24 -5.08
CA GLU A 164 -0.43 -6.11 -5.01
C GLU A 164 0.22 -7.13 -4.09
N ALA A 165 -0.24 -7.19 -2.84
CA ALA A 165 0.36 -8.07 -1.85
C ALA A 165 0.18 -9.55 -2.21
N ALA A 166 -0.95 -9.91 -2.84
CA ALA A 166 -1.19 -11.26 -3.33
C ALA A 166 -0.22 -11.65 -4.47
N LEU A 167 0.03 -10.77 -5.45
CA LEU A 167 1.01 -11.06 -6.50
C LEU A 167 2.44 -11.17 -5.96
N LEU A 168 2.83 -10.27 -5.05
CA LEU A 168 4.15 -10.33 -4.41
C LEU A 168 4.31 -11.61 -3.58
N GLY A 169 3.31 -11.96 -2.76
CA GLY A 169 3.32 -13.17 -1.92
C GLY A 169 3.30 -14.47 -2.74
N ALA A 170 2.70 -14.44 -3.93
CA ALA A 170 2.73 -15.53 -4.90
C ALA A 170 4.06 -15.64 -5.68
N GLY A 171 4.93 -14.64 -5.58
CA GLY A 171 6.15 -14.55 -6.36
C GLY A 171 5.96 -14.06 -7.81
N ALA A 172 4.75 -13.63 -8.17
CA ALA A 172 4.36 -13.16 -9.51
C ALA A 172 4.62 -11.66 -9.75
N SER A 173 5.08 -10.94 -8.74
CA SER A 173 5.62 -9.59 -8.84
C SER A 173 6.86 -9.47 -7.96
N LEU A 174 7.74 -8.49 -8.22
CA LEU A 174 8.97 -8.27 -7.45
C LEU A 174 8.85 -7.09 -6.50
N THR A 175 8.40 -5.96 -7.04
CA THR A 175 8.05 -4.74 -6.31
C THR A 175 6.73 -4.20 -6.83
N SER A 176 6.09 -3.33 -6.06
CA SER A 176 4.86 -2.70 -6.52
C SER A 176 4.56 -1.36 -5.85
N VAL A 177 3.54 -0.70 -6.37
CA VAL A 177 3.03 0.60 -5.89
C VAL A 177 1.61 0.44 -5.40
N GLY A 178 1.36 0.84 -4.15
CA GLY A 178 0.03 0.88 -3.53
C GLY A 178 -0.21 2.18 -2.78
N SER A 179 -1.24 2.20 -1.91
CA SER A 179 -1.56 3.37 -1.12
C SER A 179 -2.13 3.02 0.26
N ASP A 180 -1.96 3.91 1.23
CA ASP A 180 -2.32 3.71 2.63
C ASP A 180 -2.78 5.02 3.29
N ILE A 181 -4.00 4.96 3.86
CA ILE A 181 -4.53 5.96 4.79
C ILE A 181 -4.79 5.34 6.18
N ALA A 182 -5.26 4.10 6.20
CA ALA A 182 -5.70 3.39 7.41
C ALA A 182 -5.15 1.94 7.50
N GLY A 183 -4.00 1.66 6.88
CA GLY A 183 -3.37 0.34 6.87
C GLY A 183 -3.35 -0.35 5.50
N SER A 184 -3.78 0.32 4.43
CA SER A 184 -3.96 -0.31 3.12
C SER A 184 -2.68 -0.75 2.39
N LEU A 185 -1.48 -0.42 2.89
CA LEU A 185 -0.23 -1.06 2.50
C LEU A 185 0.17 -2.15 3.50
N ARG A 186 0.12 -1.79 4.79
CA ARG A 186 0.65 -2.60 5.90
C ARG A 186 -0.15 -3.87 6.18
N LEU A 187 -1.48 -3.80 6.11
CA LEU A 187 -2.36 -4.95 6.32
C LEU A 187 -2.22 -6.00 5.21
N PRO A 188 -2.28 -5.64 3.91
CA PRO A 188 -2.00 -6.59 2.85
C PRO A 188 -0.62 -7.23 2.94
N ALA A 189 0.40 -6.42 3.23
CA ALA A 189 1.76 -6.91 3.40
C ALA A 189 1.88 -7.95 4.52
N MET A 190 1.26 -7.67 5.67
CA MET A 190 1.20 -8.61 6.79
C MET A 190 0.47 -9.92 6.41
N PHE A 191 -0.66 -9.84 5.71
CA PHE A 191 -1.47 -11.02 5.38
C PHE A 191 -0.85 -11.88 4.28
N CYS A 192 -0.10 -11.27 3.36
CA CYS A 192 0.55 -11.96 2.25
C CYS A 192 2.07 -12.13 2.46
N GLY A 193 2.58 -11.93 3.68
CA GLY A 193 3.96 -12.27 4.03
C GLY A 193 5.03 -11.49 3.25
N VAL A 194 4.73 -10.24 2.87
CA VAL A 194 5.65 -9.37 2.11
C VAL A 194 5.97 -8.09 2.86
N PHE A 195 6.89 -7.29 2.33
CA PHE A 195 7.30 -6.02 2.95
C PHE A 195 6.56 -4.85 2.30
N SER A 196 6.22 -3.84 3.09
CA SER A 196 5.71 -2.57 2.59
C SER A 196 6.18 -1.41 3.44
N HIS A 197 6.15 -0.21 2.86
CA HIS A 197 6.46 1.01 3.59
C HIS A 197 5.36 2.04 3.34
N LYS A 198 4.72 2.49 4.43
CA LYS A 198 3.89 3.71 4.42
C LYS A 198 4.78 4.88 4.83
N PRO A 199 5.28 5.71 3.90
CA PRO A 199 6.16 6.80 4.26
C PRO A 199 5.44 7.88 5.08
N THR A 200 6.24 8.82 5.57
CA THR A 200 5.71 10.10 6.08
C THR A 200 4.99 10.81 4.92
N PRO A 201 3.73 11.23 5.11
CA PRO A 201 2.99 11.95 4.06
C PRO A 201 3.72 13.21 3.60
N GLY A 202 3.57 13.55 2.31
CA GLY A 202 4.22 14.69 1.67
C GLY A 202 5.52 14.37 0.93
N PHE A 203 6.21 13.26 1.22
CA PHE A 203 7.42 12.87 0.47
C PHE A 203 7.11 12.33 -0.93
N ILE A 204 6.18 11.38 -1.03
CA ILE A 204 5.70 10.88 -2.33
C ILE A 204 4.47 11.71 -2.72
N SER A 205 4.44 12.17 -3.97
CA SER A 205 3.31 12.89 -4.54
C SER A 205 2.11 11.98 -4.71
N ASN A 206 0.93 12.46 -4.31
CA ASN A 206 -0.34 11.76 -4.50
C ASN A 206 -0.96 12.02 -5.90
N GLN A 207 -0.26 12.75 -6.79
CA GLN A 207 -0.75 13.06 -8.12
C GLN A 207 -0.95 11.79 -8.97
N GLY A 208 -2.14 11.66 -9.56
CA GLY A 208 -2.53 10.49 -10.36
C GLY A 208 -3.08 9.33 -9.51
N HIS A 209 -3.36 9.55 -8.22
CA HIS A 209 -4.12 8.61 -7.40
C HIS A 209 -5.61 8.98 -7.34
N ILE A 210 -6.48 7.96 -7.40
CA ILE A 210 -7.92 8.08 -7.14
C ILE A 210 -8.42 6.94 -6.23
N PRO A 211 -9.47 7.11 -5.41
CA PRO A 211 -10.16 8.37 -5.15
C PRO A 211 -9.24 9.36 -4.41
N THR A 212 -9.51 10.65 -4.58
CA THR A 212 -8.75 11.73 -3.95
C THR A 212 -9.66 12.68 -3.18
N SER A 213 -9.08 13.65 -2.47
CA SER A 213 -9.80 14.72 -1.79
C SER A 213 -9.01 16.02 -1.79
N LYS A 214 -9.73 17.15 -1.83
CA LYS A 214 -9.17 18.51 -1.69
C LYS A 214 -9.05 18.96 -0.22
N ASP A 215 -9.49 18.14 0.73
CA ASP A 215 -9.37 18.44 2.16
C ASP A 215 -7.89 18.39 2.58
N PRO A 216 -7.33 19.42 3.26
CA PRO A 216 -5.95 19.42 3.72
C PRO A 216 -5.58 18.21 4.61
N LEU A 217 -6.54 17.59 5.27
CA LEU A 217 -6.31 16.37 6.06
C LEU A 217 -6.01 15.14 5.19
N TRP A 218 -6.40 15.15 3.91
CA TRP A 218 -6.10 14.06 2.98
C TRP A 218 -4.59 13.84 2.89
N ASP A 219 -3.84 14.87 2.48
CA ASP A 219 -2.38 14.81 2.35
C ASP A 219 -1.65 14.67 3.69
N TYR A 220 -2.35 14.85 4.82
CA TYR A 220 -1.80 14.61 6.15
C TYR A 220 -1.84 13.12 6.57
N TYR A 221 -2.80 12.35 6.06
CA TYR A 221 -2.98 10.94 6.44
C TYR A 221 -2.66 9.96 5.32
N PHE A 222 -3.06 10.31 4.10
CA PHE A 222 -2.93 9.48 2.91
C PHE A 222 -1.53 9.54 2.32
N THR A 223 -1.03 8.40 1.84
CA THR A 223 0.19 8.35 1.06
C THR A 223 0.21 7.18 0.09
N ILE A 224 0.84 7.38 -1.06
CA ILE A 224 1.33 6.30 -1.93
C ILE A 224 2.59 5.70 -1.31
N GLY A 225 2.82 4.40 -1.48
CA GLY A 225 4.05 3.76 -0.99
C GLY A 225 4.36 2.42 -1.66
N PRO A 226 5.61 1.95 -1.52
CA PRO A 226 6.04 0.71 -2.14
C PRO A 226 5.68 -0.54 -1.32
N LEU A 227 5.48 -1.65 -2.04
CA LEU A 227 5.58 -3.00 -1.50
C LEU A 227 6.70 -3.76 -2.24
N ALA A 228 7.30 -4.75 -1.59
CA ALA A 228 8.36 -5.56 -2.16
C ALA A 228 8.43 -6.95 -1.51
N ARG A 229 8.97 -7.93 -2.25
CA ARG A 229 9.25 -9.25 -1.67
C ARG A 229 10.50 -9.27 -0.78
N TYR A 230 11.43 -8.35 -1.01
CA TYR A 230 12.65 -8.23 -0.21
C TYR A 230 12.70 -6.86 0.46
N ALA A 231 12.98 -6.85 1.76
CA ALA A 231 13.07 -5.61 2.53
C ALA A 231 14.16 -4.65 2.00
N GLU A 232 15.24 -5.18 1.40
CA GLU A 232 16.33 -4.38 0.84
C GLU A 232 15.92 -3.53 -0.38
N ASP A 233 14.81 -3.86 -1.04
CA ASP A 233 14.31 -3.13 -2.20
C ASP A 233 13.47 -1.90 -1.81
N LEU A 234 12.96 -1.84 -0.56
CA LEU A 234 12.11 -0.75 -0.11
C LEU A 234 12.80 0.63 -0.13
N PRO A 235 14.05 0.80 0.35
CA PRO A 235 14.74 2.10 0.26
C PRO A 235 14.95 2.56 -1.18
N LEU A 236 15.27 1.63 -2.08
CA LEU A 236 15.46 1.91 -3.50
C LEU A 236 14.17 2.41 -4.14
N MET A 237 13.07 1.68 -3.94
CA MET A 237 11.75 2.07 -4.43
C MET A 237 11.32 3.42 -3.84
N LEU A 238 11.44 3.60 -2.52
CA LEU A 238 11.05 4.82 -1.83
C LEU A 238 11.80 6.04 -2.37
N ARG A 239 13.13 5.96 -2.50
CA ARG A 239 13.95 7.05 -3.04
C ARG A 239 13.53 7.42 -4.45
N THR A 240 13.29 6.43 -5.31
CA THR A 240 12.90 6.67 -6.70
C THR A 240 11.52 7.29 -6.82
N MET A 241 10.58 6.95 -5.93
CA MET A 241 9.20 7.48 -5.99
C MET A 241 9.07 8.92 -5.46
N ILE A 242 10.12 9.48 -4.85
CA ILE A 242 10.12 10.83 -4.30
C ILE A 242 10.63 11.80 -5.38
N PRO A 243 9.83 12.80 -5.79
CA PRO A 243 10.28 13.79 -6.76
C PRO A 243 11.39 14.66 -6.16
N SER A 244 12.34 15.12 -6.98
CA SER A 244 13.50 15.89 -6.51
C SER A 244 13.13 17.13 -5.70
N ARG A 245 11.99 17.77 -6.00
CA ARG A 245 11.47 18.93 -5.25
C ARG A 245 11.13 18.63 -3.78
N ASN A 246 11.00 17.35 -3.42
CA ASN A 246 10.69 16.89 -2.07
C ASN A 246 11.95 16.42 -1.32
N HIS A 247 13.15 16.71 -1.85
CA HIS A 247 14.42 16.54 -1.14
C HIS A 247 14.65 15.13 -0.55
N PRO A 248 14.63 14.05 -1.37
CA PRO A 248 14.79 12.67 -0.90
C PRO A 248 16.09 12.43 -0.11
N GLU A 249 17.14 13.23 -0.34
CA GLU A 249 18.41 13.18 0.37
C GLU A 249 18.27 13.40 1.89
N THR A 250 17.23 14.13 2.32
CA THR A 250 16.97 14.41 3.74
C THR A 250 16.58 13.18 4.53
N LEU A 251 16.08 12.13 3.86
CA LEU A 251 15.69 10.87 4.49
C LEU A 251 16.86 9.94 4.79
N ARG A 252 18.05 10.20 4.24
CA ARG A 252 19.28 9.43 4.49
C ARG A 252 19.10 7.91 4.31
N LEU A 253 18.33 7.50 3.29
CA LEU A 253 17.93 6.11 3.06
C LEU A 253 19.09 5.15 2.76
N ASP A 254 20.23 5.68 2.31
CA ASP A 254 21.45 4.91 2.03
C ASP A 254 22.41 4.84 3.22
N GLU A 255 22.13 5.57 4.32
CA GLU A 255 22.97 5.59 5.50
C GLU A 255 22.91 4.23 6.22
N GLN A 256 24.09 3.62 6.43
CA GLN A 256 24.18 2.37 7.17
C GLN A 256 23.92 2.61 8.66
N VAL A 257 22.88 1.98 9.18
CA VAL A 257 22.50 2.10 10.59
C VAL A 257 23.23 1.04 11.42
N ASN A 258 24.00 1.49 12.42
CA ASN A 258 24.52 0.58 13.43
C ASN A 258 23.40 0.18 14.39
N LEU A 259 22.89 -1.05 14.24
CA LEU A 259 21.76 -1.56 15.02
C LEU A 259 21.98 -1.55 16.54
N LYS A 260 23.23 -1.56 17.02
CA LYS A 260 23.51 -1.43 18.47
C LYS A 260 23.05 -0.10 19.06
N ASN A 261 22.97 0.94 18.22
CA ASN A 261 22.52 2.27 18.62
C ASN A 261 20.99 2.41 18.55
N VAL A 262 20.27 1.40 18.05
CA VAL A 262 18.82 1.44 17.90
C VAL A 262 18.13 0.97 19.18
N LYS A 263 17.19 1.76 19.68
CA LYS A 263 16.32 1.41 20.82
C LYS A 263 15.01 0.82 20.31
N VAL A 264 14.81 -0.47 20.54
CA VAL A 264 13.60 -1.17 20.12
C VAL A 264 12.59 -1.21 21.26
N PHE A 265 11.52 -0.46 21.13
CA PHE A 265 10.36 -0.58 21.99
C PHE A 265 9.37 -1.56 21.37
N TYR A 266 8.64 -2.31 22.19
CA TYR A 266 7.61 -3.20 21.67
C TYR A 266 6.39 -3.27 22.58
N MET A 267 5.23 -3.51 21.97
CA MET A 267 4.01 -3.83 22.69
C MET A 267 3.22 -4.86 21.91
N TYR A 268 2.43 -5.66 22.63
CA TYR A 268 1.62 -6.68 21.98
C TYR A 268 0.35 -6.10 21.39
N GLY A 269 -0.21 -5.00 21.90
CA GLY A 269 -1.42 -4.38 21.37
C GLY A 269 -2.00 -3.40 22.38
N GLU A 270 -3.20 -2.92 22.14
CA GLU A 270 -3.86 -1.93 23.00
C GLU A 270 -4.30 -2.48 24.37
N GLY A 271 -4.43 -3.81 24.50
CA GLY A 271 -4.89 -4.47 25.71
C GLY A 271 -6.41 -4.61 25.78
N LYS A 272 -6.93 -5.26 26.83
CA LYS A 272 -8.33 -5.70 26.95
C LYS A 272 -9.38 -4.58 26.99
N GLU A 273 -8.95 -3.34 27.20
CA GLU A 273 -9.82 -2.16 27.24
C GLU A 273 -10.04 -1.55 25.84
N SER A 274 -9.37 -2.07 24.79
CA SER A 274 -9.59 -1.60 23.43
C SER A 274 -10.98 -1.99 22.93
N VAL A 275 -11.61 -1.07 22.21
CA VAL A 275 -12.95 -1.25 21.62
C VAL A 275 -12.88 -1.81 20.20
N LEU A 276 -11.82 -1.51 19.45
CA LEU A 276 -11.70 -1.89 18.03
C LEU A 276 -10.67 -2.97 17.77
N GLN A 277 -9.71 -3.18 18.67
CA GLN A 277 -8.66 -4.16 18.48
C GLN A 277 -8.82 -5.33 19.44
N ASP A 278 -9.04 -6.52 18.90
CA ASP A 278 -8.94 -7.75 19.66
C ASP A 278 -7.51 -7.94 20.19
N GLU A 279 -7.39 -8.64 21.32
CA GLU A 279 -6.08 -9.00 21.84
C GLU A 279 -5.36 -9.90 20.83
N PRO A 280 -4.13 -9.56 20.41
CA PRO A 280 -3.46 -10.37 19.40
C PRO A 280 -3.23 -11.79 19.87
N ASN A 281 -3.37 -12.71 18.92
CA ASN A 281 -3.27 -14.13 19.20
C ASN A 281 -1.84 -14.56 19.56
N PHE A 282 -1.73 -15.80 20.02
CA PHE A 282 -0.46 -16.36 20.45
C PHE A 282 0.61 -16.35 19.35
N GLN A 283 0.23 -16.63 18.10
CA GLN A 283 1.18 -16.71 17.00
C GLN A 283 1.80 -15.35 16.68
N LEU A 284 1.00 -14.28 16.66
CA LEU A 284 1.51 -12.92 16.46
C LEU A 284 2.39 -12.46 17.62
N LYS A 285 1.97 -12.71 18.87
CA LYS A 285 2.79 -12.40 20.04
C LYS A 285 4.14 -13.12 19.99
N LYS A 286 4.13 -14.40 19.61
CA LYS A 286 5.34 -15.20 19.45
C LYS A 286 6.23 -14.63 18.34
N ALA A 287 5.70 -14.36 17.15
CA ALA A 287 6.47 -13.80 16.04
C ALA A 287 7.09 -12.44 16.39
N LEU A 288 6.32 -11.55 17.00
CA LEU A 288 6.80 -10.25 17.48
C LEU A 288 7.94 -10.42 18.49
N LYS A 289 7.75 -11.29 19.49
CA LYS A 289 8.79 -11.54 20.50
C LYS A 289 10.06 -12.14 19.89
N THR A 290 9.92 -13.05 18.92
CA THR A 290 11.06 -13.60 18.17
C THR A 290 11.82 -12.51 17.43
N ALA A 291 11.14 -11.58 16.76
CA ALA A 291 11.79 -10.46 16.08
C ALA A 291 12.57 -9.57 17.06
N VAL A 292 11.95 -9.22 18.21
CA VAL A 292 12.60 -8.45 19.28
C VAL A 292 13.84 -9.19 19.82
N ASP A 293 13.73 -10.50 20.05
CA ASP A 293 14.83 -11.31 20.58
C ASP A 293 15.99 -11.44 19.60
N ILE A 294 15.72 -11.50 18.29
CA ILE A 294 16.77 -11.46 17.27
C ILE A 294 17.50 -10.11 17.31
N LEU A 295 16.75 -9.00 17.38
CA LEU A 295 17.35 -7.65 17.45
C LEU A 295 18.20 -7.47 18.72
N ASN A 296 17.73 -7.97 19.86
CA ASN A 296 18.51 -7.92 21.10
C ASN A 296 19.73 -8.83 21.07
N ASN A 297 19.54 -10.13 20.87
CA ASN A 297 20.57 -11.14 21.08
C ASN A 297 21.62 -11.15 19.96
N LYS A 298 21.20 -10.97 18.71
CA LYS A 298 22.09 -11.04 17.54
C LYS A 298 22.71 -9.68 17.21
N TYR A 299 21.92 -8.61 17.31
CA TYR A 299 22.35 -7.28 16.86
C TYR A 299 22.69 -6.32 18.01
N GLY A 300 22.41 -6.70 19.26
CA GLY A 300 22.76 -5.90 20.44
C GLY A 300 21.90 -4.66 20.63
N CYS A 301 20.71 -4.59 20.02
CA CYS A 301 19.78 -3.48 20.22
C CYS A 301 19.33 -3.43 21.68
N PHE A 302 19.18 -2.23 22.25
CA PHE A 302 18.39 -2.07 23.47
C PHE A 302 16.94 -2.47 23.17
N THR A 303 16.31 -3.29 24.04
CA THR A 303 14.90 -3.64 23.85
C THR A 303 14.09 -3.43 25.12
N SER A 304 12.90 -2.83 25.01
CA SER A 304 12.01 -2.61 26.15
C SER A 304 10.54 -2.78 25.78
N LYS A 305 9.80 -3.49 26.65
CA LYS A 305 8.35 -3.60 26.51
C LYS A 305 7.71 -2.31 27.04
N VAL A 306 6.81 -1.71 26.27
CA VAL A 306 6.08 -0.50 26.65
C VAL A 306 4.57 -0.74 26.69
N ASP A 307 3.85 0.10 27.43
CA ASP A 307 2.38 0.16 27.47
C ASP A 307 1.95 1.61 27.22
N LEU A 308 1.71 1.96 25.95
CA LEU A 308 1.24 3.30 25.58
C LEU A 308 -0.28 3.34 25.70
N LYS A 309 -0.76 3.70 26.89
CA LYS A 309 -2.21 3.82 27.17
C LYS A 309 -2.95 4.74 26.19
N CYS A 310 -2.26 5.70 25.58
CA CYS A 310 -2.83 6.58 24.57
C CYS A 310 -3.29 5.85 23.29
N PHE A 311 -2.82 4.62 23.03
CA PHE A 311 -3.21 3.82 21.88
C PHE A 311 -4.59 3.16 22.07
N ARG A 312 -5.06 3.01 23.32
CA ARG A 312 -6.33 2.31 23.66
C ARG A 312 -7.59 2.94 23.04
N ASN A 313 -7.50 4.19 22.59
CA ASN A 313 -8.59 4.90 21.92
C ASN A 313 -8.43 4.83 20.39
N SER A 314 -8.27 3.63 19.82
CA SER A 314 -8.21 3.42 18.37
C SER A 314 -9.41 3.99 17.61
N LEU A 315 -10.59 3.97 18.22
CA LEU A 315 -11.81 4.57 17.66
C LEU A 315 -11.70 6.07 17.45
N ALA A 316 -10.95 6.78 18.32
CA ALA A 316 -10.64 8.18 18.12
C ALA A 316 -9.87 8.41 16.82
N PHE A 317 -8.81 7.62 16.57
CA PHE A 317 -8.02 7.75 15.34
C PHE A 317 -8.82 7.41 14.08
N ALA A 318 -9.64 6.35 14.12
CA ALA A 318 -10.53 6.00 13.01
C ALA A 318 -11.51 7.15 12.65
N ARG A 319 -12.02 7.87 13.66
CA ARG A 319 -12.91 9.01 13.45
C ARG A 319 -12.23 10.18 12.73
N LEU A 320 -10.93 10.40 12.90
CA LEU A 320 -10.22 11.49 12.20
C LEU A 320 -10.15 11.24 10.70
N ILE A 321 -9.89 10.01 10.31
CA ILE A 321 -9.83 9.62 8.89
C ILE A 321 -11.22 9.81 8.26
N LEU A 322 -12.29 9.49 9.00
CA LEU A 322 -13.68 9.72 8.57
C LEU A 322 -14.10 11.20 8.58
N GLN A 323 -13.30 12.12 9.13
CA GLN A 323 -13.58 13.57 9.05
C GLN A 323 -13.08 14.19 7.75
N VAL A 324 -12.21 13.50 7.00
CA VAL A 324 -11.75 13.97 5.71
C VAL A 324 -12.97 14.16 4.80
N LYS A 325 -13.15 15.39 4.34
CA LYS A 325 -14.26 15.77 3.47
C LYS A 325 -13.91 15.50 2.03
N GLY A 326 -14.91 15.53 1.17
CA GLY A 326 -14.74 15.53 -0.26
C GLY A 326 -14.12 14.25 -0.80
N VAL A 327 -14.27 13.13 -0.09
CA VAL A 327 -13.78 11.81 -0.53
C VAL A 327 -14.86 11.16 -1.38
N GLU A 328 -14.47 10.67 -2.56
CA GLU A 328 -15.42 9.99 -3.43
C GLU A 328 -16.09 8.80 -2.73
N ASN A 329 -17.40 8.68 -2.90
CA ASN A 329 -18.23 7.67 -2.28
C ASN A 329 -19.42 7.31 -3.18
N VAL A 330 -20.11 6.21 -2.89
CA VAL A 330 -21.21 5.73 -3.77
C VAL A 330 -22.45 6.61 -3.75
N PHE A 331 -22.56 7.56 -2.83
CA PHE A 331 -23.73 8.44 -2.68
C PHE A 331 -23.65 9.73 -3.48
N GLN A 332 -22.46 10.13 -3.93
CA GLN A 332 -22.25 11.35 -4.71
C GLN A 332 -23.12 11.41 -5.97
N LYS A 333 -23.57 12.62 -6.32
CA LYS A 333 -24.30 12.89 -7.57
C LYS A 333 -23.34 13.15 -8.72
N ASP A 334 -22.28 13.89 -8.45
CA ASP A 334 -21.20 14.25 -9.36
C ASP A 334 -19.85 14.16 -8.62
N ASP A 335 -18.77 14.16 -9.39
CA ASP A 335 -17.41 14.03 -8.87
C ASP A 335 -16.86 15.36 -8.32
N GLU A 336 -17.52 16.50 -8.59
CA GLU A 336 -17.11 17.81 -8.09
C GLU A 336 -17.55 18.07 -6.64
N HIS A 337 -18.69 17.50 -6.24
CA HIS A 337 -19.30 17.65 -4.92
C HIS A 337 -19.59 16.28 -4.25
N PRO A 338 -18.55 15.49 -3.93
CA PRO A 338 -18.71 14.14 -3.44
C PRO A 338 -19.47 14.02 -2.10
N ASP A 339 -19.54 15.09 -1.32
CA ASP A 339 -20.30 15.15 -0.06
C ASP A 339 -21.76 15.68 -0.24
N ASP A 340 -22.19 16.09 -1.43
CA ASP A 340 -23.57 16.61 -1.66
C ASP A 340 -24.59 15.48 -1.82
N TYR A 341 -24.84 14.76 -0.72
CA TYR A 341 -25.88 13.75 -0.64
C TYR A 341 -26.61 13.79 0.70
N GLY A 342 -27.94 13.68 0.66
CA GLY A 342 -28.80 13.66 1.84
C GLY A 342 -29.23 12.25 2.25
N ILE A 343 -29.94 12.17 3.37
CA ILE A 343 -30.47 10.90 3.90
C ILE A 343 -31.38 10.18 2.90
N LEU A 344 -32.14 10.93 2.10
CA LEU A 344 -33.00 10.38 1.05
C LEU A 344 -32.19 9.66 -0.04
N ARG A 345 -31.04 10.22 -0.43
CA ARG A 345 -30.15 9.60 -1.41
C ARG A 345 -29.52 8.32 -0.86
N MET A 346 -29.12 8.33 0.42
CA MET A 346 -28.61 7.12 1.08
C MET A 346 -29.67 6.01 1.11
N LEU A 347 -30.91 6.34 1.48
CA LEU A 347 -32.03 5.40 1.47
C LEU A 347 -32.37 4.91 0.06
N GLU A 348 -32.32 5.79 -0.95
CA GLU A 348 -32.52 5.43 -2.36
C GLU A 348 -31.49 4.40 -2.81
N ILE A 349 -30.18 4.63 -2.57
CA ILE A 349 -29.13 3.69 -2.98
C ILE A 349 -29.21 2.38 -2.18
N PHE A 350 -29.55 2.45 -0.90
CA PHE A 350 -29.80 1.25 -0.11
C PHE A 350 -30.98 0.45 -0.67
N PHE A 351 -32.08 1.11 -1.05
CA PHE A 351 -33.22 0.50 -1.71
C PHE A 351 -32.83 -0.12 -3.06
N LYS A 352 -32.02 0.59 -3.85
CA LYS A 352 -31.45 0.04 -5.09
C LYS A 352 -30.60 -1.20 -4.83
N LYS A 353 -29.88 -1.27 -3.72
CA LYS A 353 -29.07 -2.46 -3.37
C LYS A 353 -29.96 -3.67 -3.09
N ILE A 354 -31.01 -3.51 -2.29
CA ILE A 354 -31.92 -4.62 -1.95
C ILE A 354 -32.84 -5.03 -3.12
N THR A 355 -33.06 -4.14 -4.08
CA THR A 355 -33.82 -4.41 -5.32
C THR A 355 -32.93 -4.80 -6.51
N PHE A 356 -31.63 -5.01 -6.28
CA PHE A 356 -30.64 -5.39 -7.31
C PHE A 356 -30.50 -4.37 -8.47
N GLN A 357 -30.80 -3.10 -8.22
CA GLN A 357 -30.64 -1.99 -9.17
C GLN A 357 -29.27 -1.30 -9.06
N THR A 358 -28.42 -1.68 -8.10
CA THR A 358 -27.02 -1.23 -8.00
C THR A 358 -26.11 -2.36 -7.55
N ASN A 359 -24.89 -2.36 -8.09
CA ASN A 359 -23.86 -3.33 -7.75
C ASN A 359 -22.94 -2.89 -6.61
N ALA A 360 -23.08 -1.64 -6.11
CA ALA A 360 -22.26 -1.07 -5.05
C ALA A 360 -22.01 -2.06 -3.88
N SER A 361 -20.77 -2.11 -3.42
CA SER A 361 -20.32 -2.99 -2.35
C SER A 361 -20.96 -2.57 -1.02
N ILE A 362 -21.35 -3.54 -0.18
CA ILE A 362 -22.00 -3.25 1.10
C ILE A 362 -21.11 -2.36 1.99
N SER A 363 -19.79 -2.59 1.96
CA SER A 363 -18.80 -1.79 2.70
C SER A 363 -18.87 -0.30 2.33
N THR A 364 -19.01 0.03 1.04
CA THR A 364 -19.13 1.41 0.55
C THR A 364 -20.44 2.07 0.99
N LEU A 365 -21.51 1.29 1.16
CA LEU A 365 -22.80 1.80 1.65
C LEU A 365 -22.75 2.17 3.13
N LEU A 366 -21.83 1.59 3.90
CA LEU A 366 -21.65 1.95 5.32
C LEU A 366 -20.88 3.26 5.49
N TYR A 367 -20.10 3.69 4.49
CA TYR A 367 -19.27 4.89 4.57
C TYR A 367 -20.10 6.16 4.82
N GLY A 368 -21.15 6.41 4.04
CA GLY A 368 -21.97 7.62 4.15
C GLY A 368 -22.60 7.82 5.54
N PRO A 369 -23.33 6.81 6.07
CA PRO A 369 -23.87 6.87 7.43
C PRO A 369 -22.78 7.12 8.50
N LEU A 370 -21.61 6.46 8.38
CA LEU A 370 -20.49 6.67 9.29
C LEU A 370 -19.94 8.09 9.20
N GLN A 371 -19.78 8.64 7.99
CA GLN A 371 -19.30 10.00 7.75
C GLN A 371 -20.28 11.03 8.36
N CYS A 372 -21.60 10.88 8.12
CA CYS A 372 -22.61 11.75 8.73
C CYS A 372 -22.58 11.73 10.26
N LEU A 373 -22.48 10.54 10.88
CA LEU A 373 -22.39 10.41 12.33
C LEU A 373 -21.17 11.13 12.91
N VAL A 374 -20.02 11.05 12.24
CA VAL A 374 -18.80 11.73 12.65
C VAL A 374 -18.90 13.25 12.46
N GLN A 375 -19.53 13.71 11.38
CA GLN A 375 -19.70 15.14 11.12
C GLN A 375 -20.63 15.83 12.12
N LEU A 376 -21.70 15.14 12.56
CA LEU A 376 -22.67 15.59 13.56
C LEU A 376 -22.12 15.60 15.00
N ALA A 377 -20.92 15.06 15.23
CA ALA A 377 -20.31 15.02 16.55
C ALA A 377 -20.13 16.44 17.16
N PRO A 378 -20.42 16.64 18.46
CA PRO A 378 -20.28 17.95 19.11
C PRO A 378 -18.87 18.53 18.99
N LYS A 379 -18.74 19.86 18.84
CA LYS A 379 -17.44 20.54 18.71
C LYS A 379 -16.46 20.16 19.82
N LYS A 380 -16.92 20.11 21.07
CA LYS A 380 -16.12 19.71 22.24
C LYS A 380 -15.49 18.31 22.10
N MET A 381 -16.19 17.39 21.43
CA MET A 381 -15.69 16.05 21.18
C MET A 381 -14.56 16.07 20.14
N LYS A 382 -14.67 16.91 19.11
CA LYS A 382 -13.61 17.11 18.09
C LYS A 382 -12.36 17.73 18.72
N GLU A 383 -12.51 18.79 19.52
CA GLU A 383 -11.40 19.43 20.23
C GLU A 383 -10.69 18.47 21.20
N ASN A 384 -11.44 17.62 21.92
CA ASN A 384 -10.85 16.60 22.79
C ASN A 384 -10.09 15.54 22.00
N LEU A 385 -10.59 15.17 20.82
CA LEU A 385 -9.96 14.20 19.93
C LEU A 385 -8.63 14.74 19.39
N GLU A 386 -8.61 15.99 18.91
CA GLU A 386 -7.38 16.65 18.44
C GLU A 386 -6.31 16.69 19.54
N LYS A 387 -6.69 17.07 20.77
CA LYS A 387 -5.79 17.06 21.93
C LYS A 387 -5.23 15.67 22.24
N HIS A 388 -6.07 14.62 22.12
CA HIS A 388 -5.63 13.23 22.33
C HIS A 388 -4.62 12.79 21.28
N VAL A 389 -4.82 13.20 20.03
CA VAL A 389 -3.91 12.88 18.91
C VAL A 389 -2.58 13.56 19.09
N GLU A 390 -2.58 14.86 19.41
CA GLU A 390 -1.38 15.62 19.69
C GLU A 390 -0.61 15.03 20.89
N TYR A 391 -1.32 14.69 21.97
CA TYR A 391 -0.74 13.99 23.11
C TYR A 391 -0.10 12.66 22.72
N THR A 392 -0.79 11.85 21.91
CA THR A 392 -0.29 10.55 21.44
C THR A 392 0.96 10.73 20.58
N LYS A 393 0.92 11.67 19.63
CA LYS A 393 2.05 12.00 18.76
C LYS A 393 3.27 12.43 19.59
N ASN A 394 3.09 13.35 20.52
CA ASN A 394 4.16 13.84 21.39
C ASN A 394 4.75 12.70 22.23
N LYS A 395 3.92 11.81 22.78
CA LYS A 395 4.39 10.64 23.54
C LYS A 395 5.17 9.65 22.69
N VAL A 396 4.75 9.40 21.45
CA VAL A 396 5.49 8.52 20.53
C VAL A 396 6.82 9.16 20.14
N VAL A 397 6.84 10.45 19.79
CA VAL A 397 8.07 11.17 19.44
C VAL A 397 9.05 11.23 20.62
N GLU A 398 8.57 11.52 21.84
CA GLU A 398 9.38 11.52 23.06
C GLU A 398 9.97 10.13 23.36
N LEU A 399 9.19 9.06 23.18
CA LEU A 399 9.66 7.69 23.39
C LEU A 399 10.74 7.28 22.38
N LEU A 400 10.49 7.57 21.10
CA LEU A 400 11.32 7.08 20.01
C LEU A 400 12.60 7.93 19.84
N GLY A 401 12.51 9.25 19.93
CA GLY A 401 13.62 10.12 19.56
C GLY A 401 14.06 9.87 18.10
N GLU A 402 15.36 9.99 17.83
CA GLU A 402 15.93 9.82 16.47
C GLU A 402 16.37 8.38 16.17
N ASP A 403 16.51 7.55 17.20
CA ASP A 403 17.12 6.21 17.19
C ASP A 403 16.18 5.11 17.72
N GLY A 404 14.92 5.44 17.97
CA GLY A 404 13.92 4.51 18.50
C GLY A 404 13.02 3.91 17.44
N VAL A 405 12.70 2.63 17.60
CA VAL A 405 11.74 1.89 16.76
C VAL A 405 10.68 1.26 17.65
N LEU A 406 9.40 1.44 17.32
CA LEU A 406 8.30 0.72 17.96
C LEU A 406 7.87 -0.48 17.10
N ILE A 407 8.00 -1.69 17.63
CA ILE A 407 7.42 -2.89 17.03
C ILE A 407 6.00 -3.07 17.59
N TYR A 408 5.02 -2.89 16.72
CA TYR A 408 3.59 -2.95 17.00
C TYR A 408 2.89 -3.79 15.92
N PRO A 409 2.01 -4.76 16.28
CA PRO A 409 1.34 -5.57 15.27
C PRO A 409 0.28 -4.75 14.52
N SER A 410 0.28 -4.85 13.19
CA SER A 410 -0.69 -4.12 12.35
C SER A 410 -2.12 -4.65 12.48
N PHE A 411 -2.28 -5.90 12.91
CA PHE A 411 -3.57 -6.57 13.13
C PHE A 411 -3.49 -7.58 14.28
N SER A 412 -4.62 -8.13 14.73
CA SER A 412 -4.70 -9.02 15.90
C SER A 412 -4.51 -10.52 15.58
N CYS A 413 -4.67 -10.92 14.32
CA CYS A 413 -4.55 -12.32 13.90
C CYS A 413 -3.93 -12.45 12.50
N GLU A 414 -3.67 -13.69 12.08
CA GLU A 414 -3.34 -14.03 10.69
C GLU A 414 -4.47 -13.67 9.72
N ALA A 415 -4.19 -13.81 8.42
CA ALA A 415 -5.16 -13.53 7.37
C ALA A 415 -6.52 -14.19 7.64
N GLN A 416 -7.60 -13.40 7.67
CA GLN A 416 -8.93 -13.91 8.00
C GLN A 416 -9.52 -14.72 6.84
N TYR A 417 -10.46 -15.62 7.12
CA TYR A 417 -11.26 -16.23 6.06
C TYR A 417 -12.12 -15.17 5.38
N HIS A 418 -12.41 -15.36 4.09
CA HIS A 418 -13.38 -14.53 3.38
C HIS A 418 -14.75 -14.58 4.08
N TYR A 419 -15.48 -13.46 4.00
CA TYR A 419 -16.83 -13.33 4.56
C TYR A 419 -17.90 -14.10 3.77
#